data_AF-A0A378YGP3-F1
#
_entry.id   AF-A0A378YGP3-F1
#
_cell.length_a   1.000
_cell.length_b   1.000
_cell.length_c   1.000
_cell.angle_alpha   90.00
_cell.angle_beta   90.00
_cell.angle_gamma   90.00
#
_symmetry.space_group_name_H-M   'P 1'
#
loop_
_entity.id
_entity.type
_entity.pdbx_description
1 polymer ?
#
loop_
_entity_poly.entity_id
_entity_poly.type
_entity_poly.pdbx_seq_one_letter_code
_entity_poly.pdbx_strand_id
1 'polypeptide(L)' 'MDQVIGTGRYLQHSDGTWSMVGLDGWLVDVGDLHAEVVAAIAAVTMPVIDVDPISVQDNEMR' A
#
# COMPACT_ATOMS: atom_id res chain seq x y z
N MET A 1 20.78 -12.81 8.78
CA MET A 1 20.18 -12.14 7.61
C MET A 1 18.82 -11.67 8.10
N ASP A 2 18.76 -10.45 8.62
CA ASP A 2 17.52 -9.88 9.12
C ASP A 2 16.65 -9.45 7.95
N GLN A 3 15.49 -10.08 7.87
CA GLN A 3 14.41 -9.66 7.01
C GLN A 3 13.89 -8.34 7.60
N VAL A 4 14.17 -7.21 6.94
CA VAL A 4 13.56 -5.92 7.30
C VAL A 4 12.08 -6.02 6.94
N ILE A 5 11.26 -6.45 7.89
CA ILE A 5 9.81 -6.45 7.77
C ILE A 5 9.40 -4.99 7.73
N GLY A 6 8.99 -4.47 6.57
CA GLY A 6 8.52 -3.10 6.44
C GLY A 6 7.41 -2.83 7.46
N THR A 7 7.69 -1.99 8.46
CA THR A 7 6.79 -1.74 9.60
C THR A 7 5.74 -0.69 9.26
N GLY A 8 5.01 -0.87 8.16
CA GLY A 8 3.99 0.06 7.69
C GLY A 8 2.79 -0.65 7.08
N ARG A 9 1.62 -0.02 7.18
CA ARG A 9 0.37 -0.41 6.51
C ARG A 9 0.06 0.60 5.41
N TYR A 10 -0.84 0.24 4.50
CA TYR A 10 -1.35 1.16 3.47
C TYR A 10 -2.80 1.53 3.77
N LEU A 11 -3.12 2.82 3.61
CA LEU A 11 -4.46 3.38 3.76
C LEU A 11 -4.95 3.88 2.40
N GLN A 12 -6.12 3.40 1.97
CA GLN A 12 -6.81 3.87 0.78
C GLN A 12 -7.74 5.05 1.11
N HIS A 13 -7.68 6.10 0.31
CA HIS A 13 -8.56 7.25 0.38
C HIS A 13 -9.77 7.10 -0.56
N SER A 14 -10.84 7.85 -0.30
CA SER A 14 -12.07 7.80 -1.10
C SER A 14 -11.91 8.30 -2.53
N ASP A 15 -10.85 9.05 -2.82
CA ASP A 15 -10.48 9.51 -4.16
C ASP A 15 -9.66 8.47 -4.95
N GLY A 16 -9.39 7.31 -4.35
CA GLY A 16 -8.61 6.22 -4.94
C GLY A 16 -7.10 6.31 -4.70
N THR A 17 -6.62 7.37 -4.04
CA THR A 17 -5.19 7.50 -3.68
C THR A 17 -4.85 6.65 -2.45
N TRP A 18 -3.55 6.42 -2.23
CA TRP A 18 -3.06 5.60 -1.12
C TRP A 18 -1.98 6.34 -0.34
N SER A 19 -1.91 6.11 0.97
CA SER A 19 -0.83 6.59 1.84
C SER A 19 -0.20 5.45 2.63
N MET A 20 1.10 5.54 2.88
CA MET A 20 1.79 4.65 3.82
C MET A 20 1.62 5.18 5.23
N VAL A 21 1.30 4.28 6.16
CA VAL A 21 1.03 4.60 7.56
C VAL A 21 1.91 3.70 8.43
N GLY A 22 2.57 4.28 9.43
CA GLY A 22 3.37 3.53 10.40
C GLY A 22 2.50 2.62 11.27
N LEU A 23 3.14 1.73 12.03
CA LEU A 23 2.42 0.92 13.04
C LEU A 23 1.77 1.76 14.14
N ASP A 24 2.22 3.00 14.30
CA ASP A 24 1.70 4.01 15.21
C ASP A 24 0.46 4.75 14.66
N GLY A 25 0.07 4.48 13.42
CA GLY A 25 -1.08 5.13 12.79
C GLY A 25 -0.78 6.50 12.17
N TRP A 26 0.48 6.96 12.20
CA TRP A 26 0.87 8.22 11.57
C TRP A 26 1.29 8.02 10.12
N LEU A 27 1.07 9.06 9.29
CA LEU A 27 1.54 9.06 7.91
C LEU A 27 3.05 8.96 7.88
N VAL A 28 3.56 8.05 7.04
CA VAL A 28 4.99 8.01 6.72
C VAL A 28 5.23 8.94 5.55
N ASP A 29 6.07 9.95 5.75
CA ASP A 29 6.56 10.76 4.64
C ASP A 29 7.59 9.94 3.85
N VAL A 30 7.28 9.70 2.58
CA VAL A 30 8.16 8.98 1.66
C VAL A 30 9.44 9.79 1.39
N GLY A 31 9.39 11.12 1.50
CA GLY A 31 10.54 12.01 1.38
C GLY A 31 11.58 11.86 2.49
N ASP A 32 11.17 11.34 3.65
CA ASP A 32 12.04 11.09 4.80
C ASP A 32 12.70 9.69 4.77
N LEU A 33 12.38 8.87 3.76
CA LEU A 33 12.99 7.56 3.62
C LEU A 33 14.46 7.68 3.19
N HIS A 34 15.32 6.88 3.81
CA HIS A 34 16.70 6.74 3.36
C HIS A 34 16.75 6.27 1.90
N ALA A 35 17.71 6.81 1.13
CA ALA A 35 17.84 6.56 -0.30
C ALA A 35 17.95 5.04 -0.64
N GLU A 36 18.55 4.25 0.25
CA GLU A 36 18.65 2.79 0.10
C GLU A 36 17.28 2.09 0.18
N VAL A 37 16.37 2.59 1.00
CA VAL A 37 14.99 2.08 1.13
C VAL A 37 14.20 2.40 -0.13
N VAL A 38 14.35 3.62 -0.64
CA VAL A 38 13.72 4.04 -1.91
C VAL A 38 14.21 3.20 -3.08
N ALA A 39 15.52 2.96 -3.17
CA ALA A 39 16.12 2.12 -4.20
C ALA A 39 15.64 0.66 -4.10
N ALA A 40 15.51 0.12 -2.88
CA ALA A 40 14.98 -1.21 -2.65
C ALA A 40 13.50 -1.32 -3.09
N ILE A 41 12.66 -0.34 -2.76
CA ILE A 41 11.25 -0.30 -3.21
C ILE A 41 11.17 -0.22 -4.74
N ALA A 42 11.97 0.64 -5.37
CA ALA A 42 11.99 0.79 -6.83
C ALA A 42 12.49 -0.48 -7.55
N ALA A 43 13.37 -1.25 -6.90
CA ALA A 43 13.87 -2.51 -7.43
C ALA A 43 12.87 -3.68 -7.30
N VAL A 44 11.83 -3.55 -6.47
CA VAL A 44 10.80 -4.58 -6.32
C VAL A 44 9.88 -4.54 -7.54
N THR A 45 10.04 -5.53 -8.41
CA THR A 45 9.09 -5.85 -9.48
C THR A 45 8.00 -6.75 -8.91
N MET A 46 6.91 -6.16 -8.42
CA MET A 46 5.69 -6.95 -8.18
C MET A 46 5.03 -7.24 -9.53
N PRO A 47 4.60 -8.47 -9.82
CA PRO A 47 3.73 -8.70 -10.96
C PRO A 47 2.49 -7.84 -10.78
N VAL A 48 2.21 -6.99 -11.76
CA VAL A 48 0.95 -6.24 -11.79
C VAL A 48 -0.17 -7.28 -11.86
N ILE A 49 -0.97 -7.34 -10.80
CA ILE A 49 -2.16 -8.18 -10.79
C ILE A 49 -3.25 -7.37 -11.50
N ASP A 50 -3.47 -7.70 -12.77
CA ASP A 50 -4.59 -7.18 -13.53
C ASP A 50 -5.87 -7.82 -12.97
N VAL A 51 -6.65 -7.03 -12.24
CA VAL A 51 -7.91 -7.47 -11.66
C VAL A 51 -9.05 -6.91 -12.50
N ASP A 52 -9.81 -7.81 -13.14
CA ASP A 52 -11.09 -7.43 -13.72
C ASP A 52 -12.01 -6.91 -12.59
N PRO A 53 -12.67 -5.74 -12.75
CA PRO A 53 -13.59 -5.24 -11.76
C PRO A 53 -14.75 -6.24 -11.59
N ILE A 54 -14.81 -6.90 -10.43
CA ILE A 54 -15.95 -7.74 -10.09
C ILE A 54 -17.07 -6.80 -9.66
N SER A 55 -18.06 -6.62 -10.53
CA SER A 55 -19.30 -5.91 -10.20
C SER A 55 -20.08 -6.71 -9.17
N VAL A 56 -20.39 -6.09 -8.04
CA VAL A 56 -21.28 -6.64 -7.00
C VAL A 56 -22.59 -5.85 -7.02
N GLN A 57 -23.72 -6.56 -7.14
CA GLN A 57 -25.04 -5.99 -6.93
C GLN A 57 -25.51 -6.40 -5.54
N ASP A 58 -25.80 -5.42 -4.69
CA ASP A 58 -26.49 -5.68 -3.44
C ASP A 58 -27.95 -6.06 -3.74
N ASN A 59 -28.38 -7.21 -3.25
CA ASN A 59 -29.77 -7.65 -3.33
C ASN A 59 -30.39 -7.46 -1.94
N GLU A 60 -31.01 -6.30 -1.71
CA GLU A 60 -31.83 -6.11 -0.51
C GLU A 60 -33.04 -7.05 -0.57
N MET A 61 -33.14 -7.99 0.38
CA MET A 61 -34.38 -8.75 0.60
C MET A 61 -35.34 -7.90 1.44
N ARG A 62 -36.54 -7.66 0.91
CA ARG A 62 -37.63 -6.94 1.60
C ARG A 62 -38.47 -7.87 2.47
#